data_AF-A0A4P6ZIF6-F1
#
_entry.id   AF-A0A4P6ZIF6-F1
#
_cell.length_a   1.000
_cell.length_b   1.000
_cell.length_c   1.000
_cell.angle_alpha   90.00
_cell.angle_beta   90.00
_cell.angle_gamma   90.00
#
_symmetry.space_group_name_H-M   'P 1'
#
loop_
_entity.id
_entity.type
_entity.pdbx_description
1 polymer ?
#
loop_
_entity_poly.entity_id
_entity_poly.type
_entity_poly.pdbx_seq_one_letter_code
_entity_poly.pdbx_strand_id
1 'polypeptide(L)'
;MAGNIKILKICVLLCLSIGCNNLHDQQKIGKNIINDNANLFISNLYNVSLKNEKIFIRRKVGGKDFIVEHCESIEEMKGLNLVENCKKDLFNFINKEGFDINEKTNYTSFDLDEFYSRNNIKIEDSEGNIKEKEYVEVIFSNFFIDNKKGKAFIIVQENNFKEGRYGGKTEIYFFKKNGDNWEFYKIEMLLTA
;
A
#
# COMPACT_ATOMS: atom_id res chain seq x y z
N MET A 1 11.74 -35.88 41.11
CA MET A 1 10.79 -35.26 40.18
C MET A 1 11.59 -34.53 39.10
N ALA A 2 12.11 -35.27 38.13
CA ALA A 2 12.96 -34.75 37.05
C ALA A 2 12.32 -35.14 35.73
N GLY A 3 11.33 -34.36 35.31
CA GLY A 3 10.56 -34.64 34.10
C GLY A 3 9.52 -33.56 33.88
N ASN A 4 9.93 -32.44 33.29
CA ASN A 4 9.03 -31.62 32.44
C ASN A 4 9.70 -30.38 31.81
N ILE A 5 10.93 -30.02 32.18
CA ILE A 5 11.54 -28.75 31.71
C ILE A 5 12.02 -28.84 30.24
N LYS A 6 12.30 -30.04 29.71
CA LYS A 6 12.76 -30.20 28.31
C LYS A 6 11.63 -30.06 27.27
N ILE A 7 10.39 -30.37 27.62
CA ILE A 7 9.25 -30.32 26.68
C ILE A 7 8.81 -28.87 26.42
N LEU A 8 8.90 -28.00 27.43
CA LEU A 8 8.49 -26.60 27.33
C LEU A 8 9.35 -25.80 26.32
N LYS A 9 10.65 -26.10 26.20
CA LYS A 9 11.55 -25.43 25.24
C LYS A 9 11.26 -25.80 23.78
N ILE A 10 10.74 -27.00 23.50
CA ILE A 10 10.46 -27.46 22.14
C ILE A 10 9.17 -26.82 21.60
N CYS A 11 8.15 -26.65 22.44
CA CYS A 11 6.90 -25.97 22.03
C CYS A 11 7.13 -24.49 21.69
N VAL A 12 8.01 -23.80 22.43
CA VAL A 12 8.33 -22.39 22.15
C VAL A 12 9.10 -22.21 20.83
N LEU A 13 9.95 -23.18 20.45
CA LEU A 13 10.66 -23.13 19.16
C LEU A 13 9.75 -23.41 17.94
N LEU A 14 8.72 -24.25 18.09
CA LEU A 14 7.80 -24.60 17.01
C LEU A 14 6.74 -23.52 16.73
N CYS A 15 6.43 -22.66 17.71
CA CYS A 15 5.52 -21.53 17.50
C CYS A 15 6.16 -20.36 16.74
N LEU A 16 7.49 -20.28 16.67
CA LEU A 16 8.21 -19.18 16.02
C LEU A 16 8.33 -19.35 14.49
N SER A 17 8.18 -20.56 13.96
CA SER A 17 8.35 -20.83 12.52
C SER A 17 7.08 -20.66 11.68
N ILE A 18 5.90 -20.60 12.30
CA ILE A 18 4.61 -20.49 11.57
C ILE A 18 4.36 -19.04 11.12
N GLY A 19 4.91 -18.05 11.83
CA GLY A 19 4.70 -16.62 11.52
C GLY A 19 5.47 -16.12 10.29
N CYS A 20 6.69 -16.59 10.04
CA CYS A 20 7.52 -16.10 8.94
C CYS A 20 7.07 -16.57 7.55
N ASN A 21 6.55 -17.79 7.42
CA ASN A 21 6.09 -18.31 6.13
C ASN A 21 4.94 -17.46 5.57
N ASN A 22 4.01 -17.06 6.44
CA ASN A 22 2.84 -16.28 6.03
C ASN A 22 3.25 -14.87 5.54
N LEU A 23 4.26 -14.24 6.16
CA LEU A 23 4.75 -12.93 5.72
C LEU A 23 5.39 -13.02 4.33
N HIS A 24 6.26 -14.01 4.09
CA HIS A 24 6.90 -14.22 2.79
C HIS A 24 5.87 -14.49 1.68
N ASP A 25 4.84 -15.28 1.98
CA ASP A 25 3.75 -15.57 1.04
C ASP A 25 2.93 -14.31 0.72
N GLN A 26 2.61 -13.48 1.72
CA GLN A 26 1.93 -12.20 1.51
C GLN A 26 2.76 -11.23 0.67
N GLN A 27 4.08 -11.16 0.88
CA GLN A 27 4.96 -10.33 0.06
C GLN A 27 4.99 -10.83 -1.39
N LYS A 28 5.07 -12.14 -1.61
CA LYS A 28 5.01 -12.73 -2.95
C LYS A 28 3.68 -12.43 -3.66
N ILE A 29 2.56 -12.63 -2.97
CA ILE A 29 1.23 -12.27 -3.48
C ILE A 29 1.20 -10.79 -3.83
N GLY A 30 1.72 -9.94 -2.94
CA GLY A 30 1.74 -8.49 -3.15
C GLY A 30 2.55 -8.07 -4.38
N LYS A 31 3.75 -8.64 -4.56
CA LYS A 31 4.58 -8.40 -5.75
C LYS A 31 3.87 -8.80 -7.03
N ASN A 32 3.15 -9.93 -7.02
CA ASN A 32 2.37 -10.38 -8.18
C ASN A 32 1.21 -9.42 -8.48
N ILE A 33 0.40 -9.06 -7.48
CA ILE A 33 -0.70 -8.10 -7.64
C ILE A 33 -0.20 -6.80 -8.28
N ILE A 34 0.92 -6.26 -7.79
CA ILE A 34 1.48 -5.00 -8.32
C ILE A 34 1.92 -5.17 -9.78
N ASN A 35 2.68 -6.22 -10.09
CA ASN A 35 3.23 -6.43 -11.42
C ASN A 35 2.17 -6.79 -12.47
N ASP A 36 1.22 -7.66 -12.11
CA ASP A 36 0.12 -8.06 -13.00
C ASP A 36 -0.78 -6.86 -13.37
N ASN A 37 -0.82 -5.84 -12.50
CA ASN A 37 -1.60 -4.62 -12.68
C ASN A 37 -0.74 -3.38 -12.97
N ALA A 38 0.55 -3.54 -13.28
CA ALA A 38 1.48 -2.43 -13.49
C ALA A 38 0.98 -1.43 -14.53
N ASN A 39 0.47 -1.91 -15.67
CA ASN A 39 -0.06 -1.02 -16.72
C ASN A 39 -1.32 -0.27 -16.29
N LEU A 40 -2.16 -0.87 -15.42
CA LEU A 40 -3.36 -0.22 -14.89
C LEU A 40 -2.99 0.97 -14.01
N PHE A 41 -2.04 0.80 -13.08
CA PHE A 41 -1.58 1.89 -12.23
C PHE A 41 -1.03 3.05 -13.05
N ILE A 42 -0.25 2.74 -14.09
CA ILE A 42 0.40 3.77 -14.90
C ILE A 42 -0.57 4.46 -15.86
N SER A 43 -1.52 3.73 -16.46
CA SER A 43 -2.54 4.35 -17.33
C SER A 43 -3.48 5.28 -16.58
N ASN A 44 -3.61 5.09 -15.27
CA ASN A 44 -4.47 5.91 -14.44
C ASN A 44 -3.78 7.18 -13.92
N LEU A 45 -2.48 7.41 -14.12
CA LEU A 45 -1.83 8.61 -13.60
C LEU A 45 -2.45 9.89 -14.18
N TYR A 46 -2.67 10.90 -13.33
CA TYR A 46 -3.41 12.12 -13.63
C TYR A 46 -2.56 13.12 -14.45
N ASN A 47 -3.12 13.59 -15.57
CA ASN A 47 -2.49 14.58 -16.45
C ASN A 47 -1.04 14.21 -16.85
N VAL A 48 -0.76 12.92 -16.98
CA VAL A 48 0.54 12.42 -17.43
C VAL A 48 0.52 12.21 -18.93
N SER A 49 1.25 13.04 -19.67
CA SER A 49 1.61 12.69 -21.03
C SER A 49 2.70 11.61 -20.96
N LEU A 50 2.28 10.35 -20.98
CA LEU A 50 3.13 9.16 -20.84
C LEU A 50 4.34 9.12 -21.80
N LYS A 51 4.37 9.96 -22.83
CA LYS A 51 5.49 10.07 -23.78
C LYS A 51 6.67 10.92 -23.28
N ASN A 52 6.45 11.90 -22.41
CA ASN A 52 7.47 12.89 -22.04
C ASN A 52 7.75 12.98 -20.54
N GLU A 53 6.95 12.32 -19.71
CA GLU A 53 7.06 12.44 -18.26
C GLU A 53 7.86 11.29 -17.66
N LYS A 54 8.79 11.63 -16.77
CA LYS A 54 9.56 10.65 -16.00
C LYS A 54 8.71 10.19 -14.82
N ILE A 55 8.49 8.89 -14.74
CA ILE A 55 7.74 8.27 -13.65
C ILE A 55 8.71 7.55 -12.73
N PHE A 56 8.62 7.86 -11.45
CA PHE A 56 9.37 7.24 -10.39
C PHE A 56 8.43 6.48 -9.45
N ILE A 57 8.76 5.23 -9.16
CA ILE A 57 8.05 4.41 -8.18
C ILE A 57 8.91 4.31 -6.93
N ARG A 58 8.30 4.54 -5.77
CA ARG A 58 8.97 4.26 -4.49
C ARG A 58 9.18 2.75 -4.32
N ARG A 59 10.42 2.34 -4.07
CA ARG A 59 10.75 0.92 -3.86
C ARG A 59 9.94 0.30 -2.73
N LYS A 60 9.78 1.04 -1.62
CA LYS A 60 9.12 0.52 -0.42
C LYS A 60 7.60 0.51 -0.57
N VAL A 61 7.02 -0.68 -0.69
CA VAL A 61 5.57 -0.89 -0.66
C VAL A 61 5.09 -1.04 0.79
N GLY A 62 3.98 -0.39 1.13
CA GLY A 62 3.39 -0.44 2.46
C GLY A 62 4.28 0.13 3.56
N GLY A 63 5.33 0.87 3.19
CA GLY A 63 6.23 1.52 4.15
C GLY A 63 5.69 2.84 4.69
N LYS A 64 4.73 3.45 3.99
CA LYS A 64 3.95 4.60 4.45
C LYS A 64 2.55 4.14 4.85
N ASP A 65 2.05 4.70 5.96
CA ASP A 65 0.66 4.57 6.37
C ASP A 65 -0.06 5.86 6.01
N PHE A 66 -0.57 5.91 4.78
CA PHE A 66 -1.31 7.05 4.26
C PHE A 66 -2.48 7.43 5.16
N ILE A 67 -3.23 6.47 5.71
CA ILE A 67 -4.41 6.80 6.54
C ILE A 67 -3.98 7.56 7.79
N VAL A 68 -2.92 7.10 8.46
CA VAL A 68 -2.39 7.75 9.65
C VAL A 68 -1.76 9.10 9.30
N GLU A 69 -0.84 9.12 8.33
CA GLU A 69 -0.10 10.32 7.92
C GLU A 69 -1.05 11.41 7.41
N HIS A 70 -2.03 11.06 6.58
CA HIS A 70 -3.01 12.01 6.05
C HIS A 70 -3.87 12.60 7.17
N CYS A 71 -4.48 11.75 8.01
CA CYS A 71 -5.37 12.26 9.04
C CYS A 71 -4.63 13.05 10.13
N GLU A 72 -3.40 12.70 10.47
CA GLU A 72 -2.58 13.45 11.44
C GLU A 72 -2.04 14.77 10.90
N SER A 73 -2.09 14.98 9.58
CA SER A 73 -1.74 16.25 8.95
C SER A 73 -2.82 17.33 9.10
N ILE A 74 -4.04 16.95 9.52
CA ILE A 74 -5.17 17.87 9.68
C ILE A 74 -4.95 18.76 10.90
N GLU A 75 -5.11 20.08 10.73
CA GLU A 75 -5.09 21.03 11.86
C GLU A 75 -6.27 20.78 12.81
N GLU A 76 -5.98 20.29 14.01
CA GLU A 76 -6.98 19.94 15.00
C GLU A 76 -7.62 21.19 15.62
N MET A 77 -8.93 21.35 15.41
CA MET A 77 -9.73 22.36 16.11
C MET A 77 -10.27 21.78 17.42
N LYS A 78 -10.03 22.49 18.52
CA LYS A 78 -10.42 22.04 19.87
C LYS A 78 -11.90 21.62 19.94
N GLY A 79 -12.13 20.35 20.26
CA GLY A 79 -13.46 19.78 20.49
C GLY A 79 -14.13 19.16 19.27
N LEU A 80 -13.47 19.10 18.11
CA LEU A 80 -14.03 18.48 16.90
C LEU A 80 -13.49 17.07 16.60
N ASN A 81 -12.41 16.63 17.26
CA ASN A 81 -11.78 15.32 17.07
C ASN A 81 -11.58 14.99 15.58
N LEU A 82 -11.03 15.93 14.81
CA LEU A 82 -10.98 15.84 13.34
C LEU A 82 -10.08 14.68 12.89
N VAL A 83 -8.94 14.48 13.55
CA VAL A 83 -8.02 13.37 13.25
C VAL A 83 -8.71 12.01 13.44
N GLU A 84 -9.39 11.81 14.57
CA GLU A 84 -10.07 10.54 14.88
C GLU A 84 -11.23 10.28 13.92
N ASN A 85 -12.01 11.31 13.60
CA ASN A 85 -13.11 11.21 12.66
C ASN A 85 -12.60 10.89 11.25
N CYS A 86 -11.52 11.52 10.79
CA CYS A 86 -10.88 11.20 9.52
C CYS A 86 -10.46 9.73 9.44
N LYS A 87 -9.74 9.22 10.45
CA LYS A 87 -9.31 7.80 10.50
C LYS A 87 -10.51 6.88 10.44
N LYS A 88 -11.53 7.14 11.26
CA LYS A 88 -12.77 6.35 11.32
C LYS A 88 -13.50 6.35 9.97
N ASP A 89 -13.60 7.49 9.31
CA ASP A 89 -14.29 7.60 8.03
C ASP A 89 -13.57 6.84 6.91
N LEU A 90 -12.23 6.91 6.86
CA LEU A 90 -11.44 6.13 5.91
C LEU A 90 -11.52 4.62 6.17
N PHE A 91 -11.43 4.18 7.43
CA PHE A 91 -11.63 2.76 7.76
C PHE A 91 -13.04 2.29 7.42
N ASN A 92 -14.07 3.08 7.75
CA ASN A 92 -15.46 2.75 7.41
C ASN A 92 -15.66 2.69 5.89
N PHE A 93 -15.04 3.61 5.14
CA PHE A 93 -15.10 3.62 3.69
C PHE A 93 -14.54 2.32 3.10
N ILE A 94 -13.35 1.91 3.54
CA ILE A 94 -12.72 0.66 3.09
C ILE A 94 -13.54 -0.55 3.56
N ASN A 95 -13.99 -0.57 4.82
CA ASN A 95 -14.74 -1.69 5.39
C ASN A 95 -16.11 -1.91 4.73
N LYS A 96 -16.71 -0.91 4.05
CA LYS A 96 -17.90 -1.11 3.22
C LYS A 96 -17.67 -2.11 2.08
N GLU A 97 -16.43 -2.26 1.63
CA GLU A 97 -16.04 -3.28 0.64
C GLU A 97 -15.85 -4.68 1.29
N GLY A 98 -16.19 -4.84 2.57
CA GLY A 98 -16.16 -6.10 3.31
C GLY A 98 -14.80 -6.48 3.90
N PHE A 99 -13.92 -5.49 4.09
CA PHE A 99 -12.70 -5.62 4.90
C PHE A 99 -13.02 -5.41 6.40
N ASP A 100 -12.11 -5.86 7.28
CA ASP A 100 -12.20 -5.63 8.74
C ASP A 100 -10.95 -4.91 9.24
N ILE A 101 -10.65 -3.74 8.68
CA ILE A 101 -9.47 -2.96 9.06
C ILE A 101 -9.78 -1.91 10.15
N ASN A 102 -8.77 -1.57 10.93
CA ASN A 102 -8.77 -0.54 11.97
C ASN A 102 -7.35 -0.04 12.24
N GLU A 103 -7.17 0.83 13.24
CA GLU A 103 -5.87 1.40 13.63
C GLU A 103 -4.80 0.37 14.00
N LYS A 104 -5.18 -0.85 14.38
CA LYS A 104 -4.27 -1.95 14.74
C LYS A 104 -4.01 -2.90 13.56
N THR A 105 -4.54 -2.60 12.38
CA THR A 105 -4.31 -3.42 11.20
C THR A 105 -2.86 -3.30 10.77
N ASN A 106 -2.20 -4.47 10.66
CA ASN A 106 -0.88 -4.55 10.06
C ASN A 106 -1.00 -4.61 8.55
N TYR A 107 -0.30 -3.71 7.86
CA TYR A 107 -0.18 -3.70 6.41
C TYR A 107 1.03 -4.54 5.97
N THR A 108 0.89 -5.19 4.82
CA THR A 108 1.97 -5.92 4.16
C THR A 108 2.99 -4.90 3.65
N SER A 109 4.26 -5.09 4.00
CA SER A 109 5.36 -4.27 3.49
C SER A 109 6.48 -5.12 2.90
N PHE A 110 7.04 -4.64 1.78
CA PHE A 110 8.16 -5.25 1.07
C PHE A 110 8.83 -4.26 0.13
N ASP A 111 9.99 -4.65 -0.40
CA ASP A 111 10.70 -3.88 -1.41
C ASP A 111 10.33 -4.41 -2.80
N LEU A 112 9.94 -3.49 -3.68
CA LEU A 112 9.59 -3.74 -5.07
C LEU A 112 10.82 -3.54 -5.94
N ASP A 113 11.51 -4.63 -6.27
CA ASP A 113 12.74 -4.56 -7.06
C ASP A 113 12.48 -4.50 -8.58
N GLU A 114 11.30 -4.94 -9.01
CA GLU A 114 10.92 -5.03 -10.41
C GLU A 114 9.49 -4.49 -10.59
N PHE A 115 9.29 -3.70 -11.65
CA PHE A 115 7.99 -3.17 -12.05
C PHE A 115 7.83 -3.23 -13.57
N TYR A 116 6.98 -4.15 -14.04
CA TYR A 116 6.87 -4.45 -15.47
C TYR A 116 5.79 -3.61 -16.17
N SER A 117 6.16 -2.41 -16.62
CA SER A 117 5.30 -1.56 -17.45
C SER A 117 5.83 -1.41 -18.87
N ARG A 118 4.94 -1.02 -19.80
CA ARG A 118 5.32 -0.62 -21.16
C ARG A 118 6.04 0.75 -21.21
N ASN A 119 5.98 1.52 -20.14
CA ASN A 119 6.59 2.84 -20.03
C ASN A 119 7.98 2.78 -19.38
N ASN A 120 8.81 3.79 -19.64
CA ASN A 120 10.12 3.90 -19.01
C ASN A 120 9.96 4.42 -17.57
N ILE A 121 10.07 3.52 -16.60
CA ILE A 121 9.84 3.77 -15.18
C ILE A 121 11.12 3.49 -14.42
N LYS A 122 11.41 4.31 -13.42
CA LYS A 122 12.51 4.10 -12.48
C LYS A 122 11.98 3.79 -11.10
N ILE A 123 12.63 2.84 -10.42
CA ILE A 123 12.34 2.51 -9.03
C ILE A 123 13.41 3.21 -8.16
N GLU A 124 12.98 3.98 -7.16
CA GLU A 124 13.85 4.80 -6.32
C GLU A 124 13.61 4.58 -4.83
N ASP A 125 14.68 4.65 -4.04
CA ASP A 125 14.66 4.36 -2.61
C ASP A 125 14.11 5.51 -1.75
N SER A 126 14.33 6.78 -2.11
CA SER A 126 13.88 7.93 -1.29
C SER A 126 13.72 9.25 -2.06
N GLU A 127 12.95 10.18 -1.47
CA GLU A 127 12.65 11.54 -2.00
C GLU A 127 13.91 12.36 -2.31
N GLY A 128 15.03 12.07 -1.64
CA GLY A 128 16.29 12.79 -1.84
C GLY A 128 17.08 12.44 -3.11
N ASN A 129 16.68 11.42 -3.88
CA ASN A 129 17.48 10.93 -5.02
C ASN A 129 17.01 11.44 -6.39
N ILE A 130 15.83 12.05 -6.49
CA ILE A 130 15.29 12.50 -7.77
C ILE A 130 15.86 13.89 -8.08
N LYS A 131 16.72 13.96 -9.11
CA LYS A 131 17.39 15.21 -9.54
C LYS A 131 16.62 15.92 -10.66
N GLU A 132 15.52 15.32 -11.09
CA GLU A 132 14.64 15.79 -12.12
C GLU A 132 13.83 17.00 -11.64
N LYS A 133 13.77 18.03 -12.48
CA LYS A 133 12.92 19.21 -12.24
C LYS A 133 11.43 18.90 -12.36
N GLU A 134 11.09 17.92 -13.19
CA GLU A 134 9.72 17.53 -13.48
C GLU A 134 9.60 16.01 -13.50
N TYR A 135 8.69 15.49 -12.67
CA TYR A 135 8.47 14.07 -12.56
C TYR A 135 7.14 13.75 -11.87
N VAL A 136 6.70 12.51 -12.05
CA VAL A 136 5.57 11.92 -11.33
C VAL A 136 6.12 10.85 -10.40
N GLU A 137 5.79 10.95 -9.13
CA GLU A 137 6.11 9.95 -8.13
C GLU A 137 4.87 9.12 -7.80
N VAL A 138 5.04 7.81 -7.73
CA VAL A 138 4.01 6.85 -7.37
C VAL A 138 4.43 6.11 -6.11
N ILE A 139 3.55 6.12 -5.11
CA ILE A 139 3.78 5.51 -3.80
C ILE A 139 2.69 4.50 -3.50
N PHE A 140 3.08 3.25 -3.25
CA PHE A 140 2.19 2.18 -2.83
C PHE A 140 2.13 2.10 -1.30
N SER A 141 1.03 2.56 -0.71
CA SER A 141 0.80 2.68 0.74
C SER A 141 -0.28 1.71 1.22
N ASN A 142 -0.28 1.41 2.53
CA ASN A 142 -1.30 0.59 3.19
C ASN A 142 -1.72 -0.67 2.42
N PHE A 143 -0.76 -1.48 1.94
CA PHE A 143 -1.12 -2.68 1.21
C PHE A 143 -1.67 -3.74 2.16
N PHE A 144 -2.93 -4.13 2.00
CA PHE A 144 -3.58 -5.13 2.83
C PHE A 144 -4.00 -6.35 2.02
N ILE A 145 -3.78 -7.56 2.58
CA ILE A 145 -4.18 -8.83 1.99
C ILE A 145 -4.88 -9.69 3.06
N ASP A 146 -6.16 -9.97 2.84
CA ASP A 146 -6.94 -10.93 3.60
C ASP A 146 -7.13 -12.22 2.79
N ASN A 147 -6.25 -13.19 3.04
CA ASN A 147 -6.28 -14.50 2.39
C ASN A 147 -7.54 -15.31 2.74
N LYS A 148 -8.17 -15.06 3.91
CA LYS A 148 -9.37 -15.80 4.33
C LYS A 148 -10.60 -15.31 3.57
N LYS A 149 -10.70 -13.99 3.38
CA LYS A 149 -11.79 -13.37 2.59
C LYS A 149 -11.50 -13.36 1.09
N GLY A 150 -10.27 -13.64 0.67
CA GLY A 150 -9.85 -13.52 -0.72
C GLY A 150 -9.95 -12.08 -1.21
N LYS A 151 -9.59 -11.11 -0.38
CA LYS A 151 -9.66 -9.68 -0.69
C LYS A 151 -8.34 -8.99 -0.41
N ALA A 152 -7.98 -8.02 -1.23
CA ALA A 152 -6.82 -7.18 -1.02
C ALA A 152 -7.13 -5.75 -1.48
N PHE A 153 -6.42 -4.78 -0.92
CA PHE A 153 -6.45 -3.42 -1.43
C PHE A 153 -5.08 -2.77 -1.27
N ILE A 154 -4.80 -1.77 -2.09
CA ILE A 154 -3.61 -0.93 -1.98
C ILE A 154 -4.00 0.52 -2.20
N ILE A 155 -3.45 1.41 -1.38
CA ILE A 155 -3.60 2.86 -1.56
C ILE A 155 -2.43 3.31 -2.43
N VAL A 156 -2.73 3.99 -3.53
CA VAL A 156 -1.73 4.52 -4.46
C VAL A 156 -1.79 6.03 -4.40
N GLN A 157 -0.70 6.64 -3.96
CA GLN A 157 -0.51 8.08 -3.98
C GLN A 157 0.28 8.46 -5.23
N GLU A 158 -0.24 9.43 -5.96
CA GLU A 158 0.44 10.08 -7.09
C GLU A 158 0.80 11.49 -6.65
N ASN A 159 2.09 11.83 -6.75
CA ASN A 159 2.58 13.19 -6.59
C ASN A 159 3.18 13.68 -7.90
N ASN A 160 2.59 14.73 -8.47
CA ASN A 160 3.02 15.35 -9.72
C ASN A 160 3.79 16.64 -9.41
N PHE A 161 5.08 16.64 -9.76
CA PHE A 161 5.98 17.77 -9.58
C PHE A 161 6.28 18.38 -10.94
N LYS A 162 5.65 19.53 -11.26
CA LYS A 162 5.84 20.24 -12.54
C LYS A 162 5.97 21.73 -12.31
N GLU A 163 7.05 22.36 -12.79
CA GLU A 163 7.23 23.83 -12.78
C GLU A 163 6.86 24.53 -11.45
N GLY A 164 7.18 23.91 -10.30
CA GLY A 164 6.86 24.45 -8.97
C GLY A 164 5.39 24.30 -8.53
N ARG A 165 4.56 23.61 -9.31
CA ARG A 165 3.23 23.15 -8.92
C ARG A 165 3.33 21.74 -8.34
N TYR A 166 2.73 21.57 -7.18
CA TYR A 166 2.50 20.29 -6.54
C TYR A 166 1.03 19.92 -6.80
N GLY A 167 0.82 18.78 -7.43
CA GLY A 167 -0.51 18.22 -7.64
C GLY A 167 -0.44 16.71 -7.47
N GLY A 168 -1.57 16.04 -7.63
CA GLY A 168 -1.61 14.61 -7.42
C GLY A 168 -3.01 14.11 -7.16
N LYS A 169 -3.10 12.81 -6.93
CA LYS A 169 -4.31 12.16 -6.46
C LYS A 169 -3.96 10.95 -5.61
N THR A 170 -4.88 10.58 -4.75
CA THR A 170 -4.78 9.33 -4.01
C THR A 170 -5.97 8.45 -4.38
N GLU A 171 -5.71 7.18 -4.65
CA GLU A 171 -6.72 6.20 -5.04
C GLU A 171 -6.54 4.90 -4.27
N ILE A 172 -7.65 4.19 -4.02
CA ILE A 172 -7.63 2.83 -3.50
C ILE A 172 -7.96 1.87 -4.64
N TYR A 173 -7.11 0.89 -4.86
CA TYR A 173 -7.33 -0.20 -5.80
C TYR A 173 -7.71 -1.45 -5.03
N PHE A 174 -8.85 -2.05 -5.37
CA PHE A 174 -9.37 -3.24 -4.73
C PHE A 174 -9.24 -4.47 -5.63
N PHE A 175 -8.88 -5.58 -5.00
CA PHE A 175 -8.63 -6.86 -5.63
C PHE A 175 -9.41 -7.97 -4.93
N LYS A 176 -9.87 -8.94 -5.71
CA LYS A 176 -10.52 -10.15 -5.23
C LYS A 176 -9.79 -11.37 -5.76
N LYS A 177 -9.75 -12.44 -4.97
CA LYS A 177 -9.17 -13.71 -5.38
C LYS A 177 -10.22 -14.51 -6.18
N ASN A 178 -9.85 -14.95 -7.37
CA ASN A 178 -10.65 -15.83 -8.23
C ASN A 178 -9.80 -17.04 -8.62
N GLY A 179 -10.08 -18.20 -8.00
CA GLY A 179 -9.18 -19.35 -8.08
C GLY A 179 -7.80 -19.02 -7.48
N ASP A 180 -6.74 -19.22 -8.25
CA ASP A 180 -5.36 -18.91 -7.85
C ASP A 180 -4.93 -17.47 -8.17
N ASN A 181 -5.76 -16.72 -8.91
CA ASN A 181 -5.42 -15.40 -9.40
C ASN A 181 -6.04 -14.29 -8.56
N TRP A 182 -5.36 -13.15 -8.48
CA TRP A 182 -5.89 -11.92 -7.89
C TRP A 182 -6.31 -10.97 -9.01
N GLU A 183 -7.59 -10.60 -9.01
CA GLU A 183 -8.20 -9.77 -10.04
C GLU A 183 -8.55 -8.41 -9.47
N PHE A 184 -8.12 -7.35 -10.17
CA PHE A 184 -8.63 -6.00 -9.95
C PHE A 184 -10.14 -5.95 -10.23
N TYR A 185 -10.91 -5.31 -9.35
CA TYR A 185 -12.36 -5.17 -9.57
C TYR A 185 -12.91 -3.76 -9.35
N LYS A 186 -12.20 -2.90 -8.63
CA LYS A 186 -12.69 -1.57 -8.28
C LYS A 186 -11.55 -0.61 -7.97
N ILE A 187 -11.73 0.64 -8.37
CA ILE A 187 -10.87 1.77 -7.99
C ILE A 187 -11.76 2.88 -7.42
N GLU A 188 -11.29 3.55 -6.38
CA GLU A 188 -11.96 4.72 -5.79
C GLU A 188 -10.96 5.82 -5.50
N MET A 189 -11.31 7.06 -5.83
CA MET A 189 -10.49 8.23 -5.50
C MET A 189 -10.75 8.66 -4.06
N LEU A 190 -9.69 8.85 -3.28
CA LEU A 190 -9.76 9.48 -1.98
C LEU A 190 -9.67 10.99 -2.19
N LEU A 191 -10.79 11.68 -1.95
CA LEU A 191 -10.80 13.13 -1.85
C LEU A 191 -10.02 13.52 -0.61
N THR A 192 -8.79 13.96 -0.82
CA THR A 192 -7.92 14.51 0.21
C THR A 192 -8.14 16.03 0.20
N ALA A 193 -8.53 16.57 1.35
CA ALA A 193 -8.79 18.00 1.53
C ALA A 193 -7.51 18.78 1.80
#